data_AF-A0A645FYU0-F1
#
_entry.id   AF-A0A645FYU0-F1
#
_cell.length_a   1.000
_cell.length_b   1.000
_cell.length_c   1.000
_cell.angle_alpha   90.00
_cell.angle_beta   90.00
_cell.angle_gamma   90.00
#
_symmetry.space_group_name_H-M   'P 1'
#
loop_
_entity.id
_entity.type
_entity.pdbx_description
1 polymer ?
#
loop_
_entity_poly.entity_id
_entity_poly.type
_entity_poly.pdbx_seq_one_letter_code
_entity_poly.pdbx_strand_id
1 'polypeptide(L)'
;MTPDEVRLLDNKYALLFIRGERPVMDEKFNILKHPNVSETADGSAGVYRHGEAASAIATLGFEITDDDSIEEIKEEDSSYELLSEEDVEEIYKE
;
A
#
# COMPACT_ATOMS: atom_id res chain seq x y z
N MET A 1 35.54 30.04 17.63
CA MET A 1 35.40 29.94 16.17
C MET A 1 34.47 31.01 15.70
N THR A 2 34.86 31.75 14.66
CA THR A 2 33.96 32.65 13.95
C THR A 2 33.07 31.83 12.99
N PRO A 3 31.88 32.33 12.62
CA PRO A 3 31.01 31.63 11.66
C PRO A 3 31.73 31.31 10.34
N ASP A 4 32.63 32.18 9.89
CA ASP A 4 33.40 31.98 8.67
C ASP A 4 34.39 30.82 8.78
N GLU A 5 35.04 30.66 9.95
CA GLU A 5 35.89 29.51 10.24
C GLU A 5 35.10 28.19 10.24
N VAL A 6 33.87 28.19 10.77
CA VAL A 6 32.99 27.00 10.76
C VAL A 6 32.61 26.61 9.33
N ARG A 7 32.40 27.60 8.44
CA ARG A 7 32.08 27.34 7.02
C ARG A 7 33.27 26.78 6.23
N LEU A 8 34.50 27.02 6.70
CA LEU A 8 35.71 26.49 6.09
C LEU A 8 36.11 25.10 6.65
N LEU A 9 35.41 24.62 7.68
CA LEU A 9 35.70 23.32 8.29
C LEU A 9 35.46 22.18 7.27
N ASP A 10 36.37 21.21 7.26
CA ASP A 10 36.19 20.00 6.44
C ASP A 10 34.87 19.32 6.84
N ASN A 11 34.08 18.96 5.84
CA ASN A 11 32.81 18.27 5.99
C ASN A 11 32.92 16.98 6.81
N LYS A 12 34.10 16.36 6.93
CA LYS A 12 34.31 15.19 7.79
C LYS A 12 34.04 15.47 9.27
N TYR A 13 34.28 16.69 9.75
CA TYR A 13 34.21 17.03 11.17
C TYR A 13 32.88 17.69 11.56
N ALA A 14 32.52 17.55 12.82
CA ALA A 14 31.41 18.22 13.47
C ALA A 14 31.88 18.88 14.78
N LEU A 15 31.15 19.93 15.18
CA LEU A 15 31.34 20.57 16.47
C LEU A 15 30.25 20.08 17.43
N LEU A 16 30.68 19.51 18.55
CA LEU A 16 29.80 18.98 19.57
C LEU A 16 29.76 19.93 20.76
N PHE A 17 28.55 20.35 21.12
CA PHE A 17 28.31 21.22 22.27
C PHE A 17 27.72 20.39 23.40
N ILE A 18 28.56 20.03 24.37
CA ILE A 18 28.13 19.33 25.59
C ILE A 18 28.02 20.37 26.70
N ARG A 19 26.89 20.37 27.43
CA ARG A 19 26.67 21.31 28.53
C ARG A 19 27.77 21.14 29.60
N GLY A 20 28.42 22.24 29.95
CA GLY A 20 29.47 22.27 30.99
C GLY A 20 30.88 22.00 30.47
N GLU A 21 31.00 21.53 29.22
CA GLU A 21 32.28 21.28 28.57
C GLU A 21 32.62 22.37 27.55
N ARG A 22 33.90 22.43 27.17
CA ARG A 22 34.32 23.22 26.02
C ARG A 22 33.82 22.54 24.73
N PRO A 23 33.51 23.30 23.67
CA PRO A 23 33.16 22.72 22.38
C PRO A 23 34.24 21.75 21.91
N VAL A 24 33.82 20.54 21.52
CA VAL A 24 34.71 19.47 21.05
C VAL A 24 34.57 19.33 19.54
N MET A 25 35.66 19.05 18.85
CA MET A 25 35.64 18.66 17.44
C MET A 25 35.73 17.14 17.34
N ASP A 26 34.79 16.54 16.62
CA ASP A 26 34.72 15.10 16.41
C ASP A 26 34.41 14.77 14.95
N GLU A 27 34.67 13.53 14.53
CA GLU A 27 34.31 13.07 13.19
C GLU A 27 32.82 12.76 13.11
N LYS A 28 32.20 13.06 11.97
CA LYS A 28 30.82 12.67 11.71
C LYS A 28 30.70 11.16 11.66
N PHE A 29 29.61 10.64 12.23
CA PHE A 29 29.29 9.23 12.15
C PHE A 29 29.13 8.80 10.69
N ASN A 30 29.78 7.69 10.31
CA ASN A 30 29.65 7.14 8.96
C ASN A 30 28.35 6.35 8.85
N ILE A 31 27.34 6.97 8.22
CA ILE A 31 26.01 6.38 8.01
C ILE A 31 26.05 5.05 7.25
N LEU A 32 27.05 4.83 6.39
CA LEU A 32 27.18 3.59 5.63
C LEU A 32 27.65 2.40 6.49
N LYS A 33 28.19 2.69 7.68
CA LYS A 33 28.59 1.65 8.66
C LYS A 33 27.47 1.36 9.67
N HIS A 34 26.31 1.99 9.54
CA HIS A 34 25.21 1.73 10.46
C HIS A 34 24.73 0.27 10.31
N PRO A 35 24.45 -0.45 11.40
CA PRO A 35 23.98 -1.84 11.33
C PRO A 35 22.75 -2.04 10.43
N ASN A 36 21.85 -1.06 10.44
CA ASN A 36 20.62 -1.09 9.65
C ASN A 36 20.73 -0.29 8.33
N VAL A 37 21.93 -0.07 7.79
CA VAL A 37 22.11 0.62 6.50
C VAL A 37 21.38 -0.12 5.36
N SER A 38 21.20 -1.44 5.45
CA SER A 38 20.47 -2.23 4.47
C SER A 38 18.99 -1.83 4.33
N GLU A 39 18.41 -1.21 5.36
CA GLU A 39 17.02 -0.74 5.42
C GLU A 39 16.84 0.67 4.86
N THR A 40 17.91 1.36 4.48
CA THR A 40 17.83 2.67 3.82
C THR A 40 18.01 2.54 2.31
N ALA A 41 17.65 3.62 1.60
CA ALA A 41 17.79 3.72 0.15
C ALA A 41 19.24 3.54 -0.32
N ASP A 42 20.22 3.91 0.50
CA ASP A 42 21.65 3.80 0.17
C ASP A 42 22.21 2.37 0.30
N GLY A 43 21.56 1.50 1.09
CA GLY A 43 21.97 0.11 1.23
C GLY A 43 21.38 -0.78 0.15
N SER A 44 20.09 -1.05 0.26
CA SER A 44 19.35 -1.95 -0.64
C SER A 44 17.83 -1.92 -0.45
N ALA A 45 17.33 -1.06 0.44
CA ALA A 45 15.91 -1.06 0.75
C ALA A 45 15.10 -0.46 -0.39
N GLY A 46 13.95 -1.08 -0.65
CA GLY A 46 12.94 -0.51 -1.52
C GLY A 46 12.39 0.81 -0.96
N VAL A 47 11.66 1.53 -1.81
CA VAL A 47 10.94 2.74 -1.40
C VAL A 47 9.98 2.41 -0.26
N TYR A 48 10.02 3.21 0.81
CA TYR A 48 9.05 3.08 1.92
C TYR A 48 7.63 3.33 1.40
N ARG A 49 6.75 2.34 1.57
CA ARG A 49 5.34 2.43 1.18
C ARG A 49 4.47 2.51 2.43
N HIS A 50 3.81 3.65 2.60
CA HIS A 50 2.92 3.88 3.71
C HIS A 50 1.50 3.42 3.37
N GLY A 51 0.86 2.68 4.28
CA GLY A 51 -0.56 2.33 4.16
C GLY A 51 -0.88 1.12 3.28
N GLU A 52 0.09 0.23 3.02
CA GLU A 52 -0.22 -1.06 2.40
C GLU A 52 -1.10 -1.90 3.35
N ALA A 53 -2.27 -2.34 2.87
CA ALA A 53 -3.15 -3.22 3.62
C ALA A 53 -2.55 -4.63 3.69
N ALA A 54 -1.65 -4.85 4.64
CA ALA A 54 -0.91 -6.10 4.79
C ALA A 54 -1.79 -7.34 5.11
N SER A 55 -3.08 -7.16 5.42
CA SER A 55 -3.98 -8.26 5.78
C SER A 55 -5.43 -7.97 5.40
N ALA A 56 -5.70 -7.72 4.12
CA ALA A 56 -7.05 -7.76 3.58
C ALA A 56 -7.48 -9.22 3.31
N ILE A 57 -7.60 -10.04 4.37
CA ILE A 57 -8.07 -11.42 4.25
C ILE A 57 -9.56 -11.42 4.64
N ALA A 58 -10.44 -11.49 3.64
CA ALA A 58 -11.86 -11.73 3.85
C ALA A 58 -12.16 -13.21 3.65
N THR A 59 -12.67 -13.88 4.69
CA THR A 59 -13.14 -15.26 4.60
C THR A 59 -14.65 -15.25 4.46
N LEU A 60 -15.16 -15.70 3.32
CA LEU A 60 -16.59 -15.89 3.07
C LEU A 60 -16.95 -17.33 3.46
N GLY A 61 -17.88 -17.49 4.39
CA GLY A 61 -18.45 -18.78 4.77
C GLY A 61 -19.91 -18.83 4.37
N PHE A 62 -20.33 -19.92 3.73
CA PHE A 62 -21.73 -20.22 3.48
C PHE A 62 -22.14 -21.32 4.44
N GLU A 63 -23.17 -21.06 5.24
CA GLU A 63 -23.82 -22.07 6.07
C GLU A 63 -25.06 -22.53 5.31
N ILE A 64 -25.12 -23.83 4.99
CA ILE A 64 -26.32 -24.40 4.40
C ILE A 64 -27.35 -24.49 5.53
N THR A 65 -28.39 -23.68 5.44
CA THR A 65 -29.50 -23.64 6.39
C THR A 65 -30.76 -24.19 5.72
N ASP A 66 -31.39 -25.18 6.34
CA ASP A 66 -32.72 -25.70 5.97
C ASP A 66 -33.81 -24.79 6.58
N ASP A 67 -33.73 -23.48 6.32
CA ASP A 67 -34.69 -22.50 6.80
C ASP A 67 -35.82 -22.34 5.78
N ASP A 68 -37.00 -22.85 6.11
CA ASP A 68 -38.22 -22.79 5.29
C ASP A 68 -38.69 -21.34 5.00
N SER A 69 -38.11 -20.33 5.65
CA SER A 69 -38.39 -18.91 5.38
C SER A 69 -37.56 -18.33 4.22
N ILE A 70 -36.55 -19.05 3.74
CA ILE A 70 -35.77 -18.68 2.55
C ILE A 70 -36.58 -19.11 1.33
N GLU A 71 -37.03 -18.14 0.54
CA GLU A 71 -37.71 -18.43 -0.73
C GLU A 71 -36.76 -19.21 -1.64
N GLU A 72 -37.05 -20.50 -1.85
CA GLU A 72 -36.43 -21.25 -2.95
C GLU A 72 -36.65 -20.47 -4.23
N ILE A 73 -35.56 -20.17 -4.94
CA ILE A 73 -35.64 -19.60 -6.29
C ILE A 73 -36.30 -20.66 -7.15
N LYS A 74 -37.62 -20.58 -7.29
CA LYS A 74 -38.37 -21.40 -8.23
C LYS A 74 -37.95 -20.95 -9.61
N GLU A 75 -37.40 -21.86 -10.40
CA GLU A 75 -37.30 -21.65 -11.83
C GLU A 75 -38.73 -21.43 -12.33
N GLU A 76 -39.05 -20.19 -12.73
CA GLU A 76 -40.31 -19.93 -13.39
C GLU A 76 -40.31 -20.72 -14.69
N ASP A 77 -41.24 -21.67 -14.85
CA ASP A 77 -41.52 -22.38 -16.10
C ASP A 77 -42.07 -21.37 -17.13
N SER A 78 -41.21 -20.49 -17.60
CA SER A 78 -41.49 -19.55 -18.66
C SER A 78 -41.38 -20.31 -19.98
N SER A 79 -42.51 -20.52 -20.66
CA SER A 79 -42.50 -21.03 -22.02
C SER A 79 -41.91 -19.98 -22.94
N TYR A 80 -40.63 -20.12 -23.30
CA TYR A 80 -39.99 -19.26 -24.29
C TYR A 80 -40.27 -19.82 -25.69
N GLU A 81 -40.83 -18.98 -26.56
CA GLU A 81 -40.90 -19.25 -28.00
C GLU A 81 -39.80 -18.45 -28.69
N LEU A 82 -38.93 -19.14 -29.43
CA LEU A 82 -37.87 -18.50 -30.20
C LEU A 82 -38.42 -18.10 -31.56
N LEU A 83 -38.64 -16.80 -31.74
CA LEU A 83 -39.07 -16.24 -33.01
C LEU A 83 -37.86 -15.93 -33.91
N SER A 84 -38.01 -16.17 -35.20
CA SER A 84 -37.05 -15.71 -36.20
C SER A 84 -37.27 -14.22 -36.53
N GLU A 85 -36.30 -13.59 -37.19
CA GLU A 85 -36.42 -12.17 -37.59
C GLU A 85 -37.63 -11.93 -38.49
N GLU A 86 -37.99 -12.91 -39.33
CA GLU A 86 -39.16 -12.83 -40.22
C GLU A 86 -40.48 -12.85 -39.42
N ASP A 87 -40.59 -13.69 -38.39
CA ASP A 87 -41.79 -13.78 -37.54
C ASP A 87 -42.02 -12.48 -36.74
N VAL A 88 -40.95 -11.83 -36.29
CA VAL A 88 -41.02 -10.56 -35.55
C VAL A 88 -41.51 -9.43 -36.46
N GLU A 89 -41.05 -9.38 -37.71
CA GLU A 89 -41.49 -8.37 -38.67
C GLU A 89 -42.98 -8.45 -39.03
N GLU A 90 -43.58 -9.65 -38.99
CA GLU A 90 -45.02 -9.81 -39.22
C GLU A 90 -45.85 -9.24 -38.08
N ILE A 91 -45.43 -9.44 -36.82
CA ILE A 91 -46.14 -8.92 -35.65
C ILE A 91 -46.17 -7.38 -35.64
N TYR A 92 -45.09 -6.72 -36.06
CA TYR A 92 -45.01 -5.26 -36.09
C TYR A 92 -45.65 -4.59 -37.32
N LYS A 93 -46.18 -5.39 -38.28
CA LYS A 93 -46.86 -4.87 -39.47
C LYS A 93 -48.38 -4.74 -39.31
N GLU A 94 -48.96 -5.22 -38.22
CA GLU A 94 -50.36 -4.97 -37.82
C GLU A 94 -50.48 -3.72 -36.92
#